data_AF-A0A3N9UA87-F1
#
_entry.id   AF-A0A3N9UA87-F1
#
_cell.length_a   1.000
_cell.length_b   1.000
_cell.length_c   1.000
_cell.angle_alpha   90.00
_cell.angle_beta   90.00
_cell.angle_gamma   90.00
#
_symmetry.space_group_name_H-M   'P 1'
#
loop_
_entity.id
_entity.type
_entity.pdbx_description
1 polymer ?
#
loop_
_entity_poly.entity_id
_entity_poly.type
_entity_poly.pdbx_seq_one_letter_code
_entity_poly.pdbx_strand_id
1 'polypeptide(L)'
;MLFIVILSQALLYLCFAITLGSFILYLIPANYRPTINVTKRVLLLTISGIAVLSFFPVLQIILYLTPKLGFEITLEAVLLTYEVGKSWLITLVLASILFIVVVCYDYKKKAYASYIGIAITLMLILTIGWSGHASTIHHFWGVLSHTLHFTAVSVWVGILIVISWFSKDDSNWSNLLKWFTPVAIACFIATILTGLILMNFAMELRDYPDTWLVPYGQSLLIKHVLIIPLMIYAVVNGLIIRNKLNKDSSFNPIAWTRMESIVILLIFSATAALGQQSPPQEIKVTNEEVSPLFKLFYQGQFQPNMTVQLFPNATSIFLLVLAILFFALMMISYMKKAPSPFSLLMSVLLAFSLYLSVMLSIG
;
A
#
# COMPACT_ATOMS: atom_id res chain seq x y z
N MET A 1 6.82 -5.22 19.77
CA MET A 1 6.05 -6.10 18.86
C MET A 1 5.30 -5.32 17.79
N LEU A 2 4.49 -4.31 18.14
CA LEU A 2 3.71 -3.52 17.16
C LEU A 2 4.52 -3.02 15.95
N PHE A 3 5.65 -2.33 16.17
CA PHE A 3 6.50 -1.82 15.08
C PHE A 3 6.98 -2.93 14.13
N ILE A 4 7.36 -4.10 14.68
CA ILE A 4 7.84 -5.23 13.89
C ILE A 4 6.72 -5.76 12.98
N VAL A 5 5.49 -5.83 13.49
CA VAL A 5 4.33 -6.30 12.73
C VAL A 5 3.96 -5.28 11.64
N ILE A 6 3.99 -3.98 11.94
CA ILE A 6 3.78 -2.93 10.92
C ILE A 6 4.82 -3.06 9.80
N LEU A 7 6.10 -3.19 10.16
CA LEU A 7 7.17 -3.37 9.18
C LEU A 7 6.98 -4.66 8.37
N SER A 8 6.58 -5.76 9.01
CA SER A 8 6.36 -7.03 8.33
C SER A 8 5.20 -6.94 7.34
N GLN A 9 4.10 -6.26 7.69
CA GLN A 9 2.95 -6.05 6.81
C GLN A 9 3.29 -5.15 5.62
N ALA A 10 4.06 -4.07 5.84
CA ALA A 10 4.49 -3.20 4.74
C ALA A 10 5.38 -3.96 3.73
N LEU A 11 6.30 -4.78 4.23
CA LEU A 11 7.14 -5.66 3.40
C LEU A 11 6.35 -6.79 2.76
N LEU A 12 5.30 -7.29 3.41
CA LEU A 12 4.40 -8.31 2.86
C LEU A 12 3.69 -7.77 1.60
N TYR A 13 3.14 -6.56 1.66
CA TYR A 13 2.53 -5.90 0.50
C TYR A 13 3.52 -5.74 -0.65
N LEU A 14 4.78 -5.38 -0.34
CA LEU A 14 5.85 -5.32 -1.34
C LEU A 14 6.14 -6.69 -1.97
N CYS A 15 6.16 -7.77 -1.17
CA CYS A 15 6.39 -9.12 -1.67
C CYS A 15 5.27 -9.56 -2.63
N PHE A 16 4.01 -9.28 -2.30
CA PHE A 16 2.87 -9.54 -3.18
C PHE A 16 2.95 -8.74 -4.48
N ALA A 17 3.24 -7.44 -4.39
CA ALA A 17 3.38 -6.55 -5.54
C ALA A 17 4.48 -7.04 -6.50
N ILE A 18 5.69 -7.34 -6.01
CA ILE A 18 6.79 -7.84 -6.85
C ILE A 18 6.43 -9.18 -7.46
N THR A 19 5.86 -10.11 -6.69
CA THR A 19 5.53 -11.46 -7.16
C THR A 19 4.50 -11.41 -8.28
N LEU A 20 3.37 -10.72 -8.07
CA LEU A 20 2.29 -10.62 -9.06
C LEU A 20 2.73 -9.81 -10.29
N GLY A 21 3.37 -8.65 -10.07
CA GLY A 21 3.87 -7.80 -11.15
C GLY A 21 4.89 -8.50 -12.04
N SER A 22 5.74 -9.35 -11.46
CA SER A 22 6.73 -10.15 -12.21
C SER A 22 6.03 -11.13 -13.14
N PHE A 23 5.12 -11.95 -12.62
CA PHE A 23 4.43 -12.94 -13.46
C PHE A 23 3.59 -12.30 -14.55
N ILE A 24 2.87 -11.21 -14.24
CA ILE A 24 2.11 -10.46 -15.25
C ILE A 24 3.04 -9.96 -16.35
N LEU A 25 4.13 -9.27 -15.99
CA LEU A 25 5.05 -8.76 -17.01
C LEU A 25 5.66 -9.87 -17.84
N TYR A 26 6.02 -11.04 -17.26
CA TYR A 26 6.54 -12.16 -18.03
C TYR A 26 5.56 -12.77 -19.04
N LEU A 27 4.25 -12.52 -18.91
CA LEU A 27 3.26 -12.85 -19.95
C LEU A 27 3.19 -11.80 -21.08
N ILE A 28 3.62 -10.57 -20.81
CA ILE A 28 3.59 -9.50 -21.81
C ILE A 28 4.71 -9.72 -22.85
N PRO A 29 4.41 -9.64 -24.17
CA PRO A 29 5.43 -9.79 -25.20
C PRO A 29 6.53 -8.72 -25.09
N ALA A 30 7.77 -9.06 -25.46
CA ALA A 30 8.93 -8.17 -25.31
C ALA A 30 8.79 -6.81 -26.01
N ASN A 31 7.99 -6.73 -27.08
CA ASN A 31 7.76 -5.48 -27.83
C ASN A 31 6.84 -4.47 -27.09
N TYR A 32 6.20 -4.87 -25.99
CA TYR A 32 5.27 -4.06 -25.21
C TYR A 32 5.77 -3.73 -23.80
N ARG A 33 7.03 -4.03 -23.50
CA ARG A 33 7.68 -3.71 -22.21
C ARG A 33 9.18 -3.47 -22.39
N PRO A 34 9.82 -2.72 -21.49
CA PRO A 34 11.28 -2.66 -21.42
C PRO A 34 11.86 -4.04 -21.11
N THR A 35 13.17 -4.20 -21.34
CA THR A 35 13.82 -5.45 -20.94
C THR A 35 13.90 -5.51 -19.42
N ILE A 36 13.19 -6.49 -18.83
CA ILE A 36 13.17 -6.69 -17.38
C ILE A 36 13.98 -7.92 -16.98
N ASN A 37 14.64 -7.85 -15.83
CA ASN A 37 15.35 -8.98 -15.25
C ASN A 37 15.08 -9.14 -13.76
N VAL A 38 13.91 -9.69 -13.45
CA VAL A 38 13.65 -10.22 -12.11
C VAL A 38 14.39 -11.54 -11.99
N THR A 39 15.38 -11.61 -11.10
CA THR A 39 16.15 -12.83 -10.89
C THR A 39 15.28 -13.86 -10.16
N LYS A 40 15.57 -15.15 -10.39
CA LYS A 40 14.89 -16.24 -9.68
C LYS A 40 15.02 -16.09 -8.16
N ARG A 41 16.18 -15.61 -7.68
CA ARG A 41 16.44 -15.33 -6.27
C ARG A 41 15.47 -14.30 -5.70
N VAL A 42 15.23 -13.20 -6.40
CA VAL A 42 14.28 -12.17 -5.95
C VAL A 42 12.87 -12.75 -5.83
N LEU A 43 12.41 -13.51 -6.83
CA LEU A 43 11.07 -14.10 -6.80
C LEU A 43 10.93 -15.14 -5.68
N LEU A 44 11.94 -15.97 -5.46
CA LEU A 44 11.95 -16.93 -4.34
C LEU A 44 12.00 -16.22 -2.98
N LEU A 45 12.73 -15.11 -2.86
CA LEU A 45 12.77 -14.29 -1.65
C LEU A 45 11.42 -13.64 -1.37
N THR A 46 10.72 -13.11 -2.38
CA THR A 46 9.39 -12.50 -2.18
C THR A 46 8.36 -13.57 -1.83
N ILE A 47 8.39 -14.74 -2.46
CA ILE A 47 7.48 -15.86 -2.11
C ILE A 47 7.74 -16.35 -0.68
N SER A 48 9.01 -16.54 -0.30
CA SER A 48 9.37 -16.90 1.08
C SER A 48 8.98 -15.80 2.07
N GLY A 49 9.16 -14.54 1.66
CA GLY A 49 8.72 -13.36 2.39
C GLY A 49 7.21 -13.36 2.63
N ILE A 50 6.39 -13.78 1.67
CA ILE A 50 4.94 -13.91 1.87
C ILE A 50 4.63 -14.87 3.03
N ALA A 51 5.27 -16.04 3.08
CA ALA A 51 5.06 -17.02 4.14
C ALA A 51 5.57 -16.55 5.51
N VAL A 52 6.77 -15.94 5.55
CA VAL A 52 7.42 -15.52 6.81
C VAL A 52 6.80 -14.23 7.36
N LEU A 53 6.57 -13.22 6.53
CA LEU A 53 6.09 -11.91 6.98
C LEU A 53 4.62 -11.93 7.40
N SER A 54 3.81 -12.82 6.80
CA SER A 54 2.42 -13.06 7.21
C SER A 54 2.29 -13.80 8.54
N PHE A 55 3.37 -14.40 9.06
CA PHE A 55 3.37 -15.06 10.38
C PHE A 55 3.37 -14.07 11.54
N PHE A 56 3.87 -12.85 11.37
CA PHE A 56 4.04 -11.91 12.49
C PHE A 56 2.74 -11.53 13.23
N PRO A 57 1.60 -11.29 12.55
CA PRO A 57 0.32 -11.15 13.25
C PRO A 57 -0.08 -12.39 14.05
N VAL A 58 0.16 -13.60 13.52
CA VAL A 58 -0.08 -14.87 14.24
C VAL A 58 0.79 -14.92 15.50
N LEU A 59 2.08 -14.62 15.36
CA LEU A 59 3.03 -14.58 16.47
C LEU A 59 2.60 -13.56 17.54
N GLN A 60 2.11 -12.39 17.14
CA GLN A 60 1.61 -11.38 18.08
C GLN A 60 0.45 -11.93 18.91
N ILE A 61 -0.48 -12.66 18.30
CA ILE A 61 -1.61 -13.29 19.03
C ILE A 61 -1.10 -14.37 19.98
N ILE A 62 -0.19 -15.24 19.52
CA ILE A 62 0.42 -16.29 20.36
C ILE A 62 1.10 -15.68 21.59
N LEU A 63 1.94 -14.66 21.40
CA LEU A 63 2.66 -14.00 22.50
C LEU A 63 1.72 -13.27 23.46
N TYR A 64 0.59 -12.74 22.96
CA TYR A 64 -0.41 -12.07 23.79
C TYR A 64 -1.23 -13.05 24.65
N LEU A 65 -1.55 -14.23 24.13
CA LEU A 65 -2.39 -15.22 24.81
C LEU A 65 -1.62 -16.24 25.66
N THR A 66 -0.35 -16.52 25.33
CA THR A 66 0.48 -17.51 26.04
C THR A 66 0.54 -17.27 27.56
N PRO A 67 0.71 -16.03 28.07
CA PRO A 67 0.72 -15.78 29.51
C PRO A 67 -0.61 -16.09 30.22
N LYS A 68 -1.73 -16.18 29.47
CA LYS A 68 -3.08 -16.39 30.01
C LYS A 68 -3.53 -17.85 29.96
N LEU A 69 -3.15 -18.57 28.90
CA LEU A 69 -3.68 -19.91 28.60
C LEU A 69 -2.61 -21.01 28.62
N GLY A 70 -1.32 -20.65 28.69
CA GLY A 70 -0.21 -21.59 28.49
C GLY A 70 0.14 -21.78 27.01
N PHE A 71 1.40 -22.16 26.74
CA PHE A 71 1.96 -22.19 25.38
C PHE A 71 1.27 -23.20 24.46
N GLU A 72 1.11 -24.45 24.91
CA GLU A 72 0.55 -25.54 24.09
C GLU A 72 -0.90 -25.26 23.68
N ILE A 73 -1.74 -24.91 24.65
CA ILE A 73 -3.16 -24.56 24.43
C ILE A 73 -3.28 -23.35 23.50
N THR A 74 -2.44 -22.33 23.69
CA THR A 74 -2.44 -21.13 22.84
C THR A 74 -2.05 -21.46 21.40
N LEU A 75 -1.00 -22.27 21.21
CA LEU A 75 -0.50 -22.61 19.88
C LEU A 75 -1.54 -23.41 19.09
N GLU A 76 -2.17 -24.40 19.72
CA GLU A 76 -3.26 -25.17 19.11
C GLU A 76 -4.44 -24.27 18.75
N ALA A 77 -4.91 -23.45 19.70
CA ALA A 77 -6.05 -22.57 19.49
C ALA A 77 -5.79 -21.54 18.38
N VAL A 78 -4.62 -20.89 18.38
CA VAL A 78 -4.32 -19.85 17.40
C VAL A 78 -4.16 -20.45 16.00
N LEU A 79 -3.44 -21.57 15.85
CA LEU A 79 -3.17 -22.14 14.52
C LEU A 79 -4.37 -22.87 13.93
N LEU A 80 -5.14 -23.61 14.75
CA LEU A 80 -6.18 -24.52 14.26
C LEU A 80 -7.59 -23.97 14.43
N THR A 81 -7.81 -22.98 15.29
CA THR A 81 -9.14 -22.42 15.56
C THR A 81 -9.31 -21.02 14.98
N TYR A 82 -8.35 -20.12 15.21
CA TYR A 82 -8.48 -18.71 14.79
C TYR A 82 -8.28 -18.55 13.28
N GLU A 83 -9.07 -17.65 12.67
CA GLU A 83 -9.03 -17.39 11.22
C GLU A 83 -7.65 -16.92 10.75
N VAL A 84 -6.97 -16.09 11.54
CA VAL A 84 -5.62 -15.59 11.24
C VAL A 84 -4.61 -16.74 11.14
N GLY A 85 -4.68 -17.72 12.04
CA GLY A 85 -3.78 -18.89 12.01
C GLY A 85 -4.10 -19.86 10.87
N LYS A 86 -5.38 -20.16 10.64
CA LYS A 86 -5.84 -20.98 9.49
C LYS A 86 -5.40 -20.37 8.16
N SER A 87 -5.60 -19.06 8.01
CA SER A 87 -5.17 -18.31 6.82
C SER A 87 -3.66 -18.39 6.62
N TRP A 88 -2.88 -18.25 7.69
CA TRP A 88 -1.42 -18.40 7.62
C TRP A 88 -0.99 -19.82 7.22
N LEU A 89 -1.63 -20.88 7.73
CA LEU A 89 -1.33 -22.26 7.32
C LEU A 89 -1.57 -22.48 5.83
N ILE A 90 -2.70 -21.98 5.30
CA ILE A 90 -2.99 -22.05 3.86
C ILE A 90 -2.00 -21.21 3.06
N THR A 91 -1.65 -20.02 3.55
CA THR A 91 -0.61 -19.15 2.97
C THR A 91 0.72 -19.89 2.87
N LEU A 92 1.14 -20.60 3.92
CA LEU A 92 2.37 -21.39 3.95
C LEU A 92 2.35 -22.49 2.89
N VAL A 93 1.24 -23.23 2.77
CA VAL A 93 1.09 -24.30 1.77
C VAL A 93 1.13 -23.72 0.35
N LEU A 94 0.33 -22.70 0.06
CA LEU A 94 0.27 -22.07 -1.26
C LEU A 94 1.59 -21.41 -1.66
N ALA A 95 2.26 -20.73 -0.72
CA ALA A 95 3.58 -20.15 -0.94
C ALA A 95 4.63 -21.23 -1.20
N SER A 96 4.57 -22.37 -0.50
CA SER A 96 5.46 -23.51 -0.75
C SER A 96 5.24 -24.12 -2.13
N ILE A 97 3.99 -24.28 -2.57
CA ILE A 97 3.67 -24.74 -3.92
C ILE A 97 4.20 -23.75 -4.95
N LEU A 98 3.97 -22.45 -4.76
CA LEU A 98 4.47 -21.40 -5.66
C LEU A 98 6.00 -21.38 -5.72
N PHE A 99 6.66 -21.58 -4.57
CA PHE A 99 8.11 -21.68 -4.49
C PHE A 99 8.62 -22.86 -5.34
N ILE A 100 8.01 -24.04 -5.20
CA ILE A 100 8.34 -25.23 -6.00
C ILE A 100 8.11 -24.96 -7.49
N VAL A 101 7.01 -24.30 -7.87
CA VAL A 101 6.74 -23.94 -9.28
C VAL A 101 7.86 -23.07 -9.85
N VAL A 102 8.31 -22.04 -9.11
CA VAL A 102 9.41 -21.16 -9.54
C VAL A 102 10.75 -21.90 -9.57
N VAL A 103 10.97 -22.87 -8.67
CA VAL A 103 12.18 -23.70 -8.67
C VAL A 103 12.22 -24.63 -9.88
N CYS A 104 11.12 -25.33 -10.17
CA CYS A 104 11.07 -26.41 -11.16
C CYS A 104 10.83 -25.92 -12.59
N TYR A 105 10.17 -24.76 -12.77
CA TYR A 105 9.79 -24.27 -14.09
C TYR A 105 10.39 -22.91 -14.42
N ASP A 106 10.80 -22.75 -15.69
CA ASP A 106 11.32 -21.48 -16.20
C ASP A 106 10.17 -20.52 -16.55
N TYR A 107 9.76 -19.72 -15.56
CA TYR A 107 8.74 -18.68 -15.69
C TYR A 107 9.06 -17.60 -16.73
N LYS A 108 10.33 -17.45 -17.15
CA LYS A 108 10.73 -16.46 -18.15
C LYS A 108 10.43 -16.93 -19.58
N LYS A 109 10.45 -18.24 -19.81
CA LYS A 109 10.27 -18.85 -21.14
C LYS A 109 8.91 -19.51 -21.32
N LYS A 110 8.32 -20.04 -20.25
CA LYS A 110 7.11 -20.86 -20.32
C LYS A 110 5.92 -20.08 -19.74
N ALA A 111 5.04 -19.59 -20.60
CA ALA A 111 3.88 -18.79 -20.20
C ALA A 111 2.98 -19.49 -19.15
N TYR A 112 2.82 -20.82 -19.24
CA TYR A 112 2.01 -21.58 -18.28
C TYR A 112 2.51 -21.42 -16.83
N ALA A 113 3.82 -21.32 -16.60
CA ALA A 113 4.37 -21.15 -15.27
C ALA A 113 4.00 -19.77 -14.69
N SER A 114 3.94 -18.74 -15.53
CA SER A 114 3.47 -17.41 -15.13
C SER A 114 1.96 -17.36 -14.89
N TYR A 115 1.15 -18.07 -15.68
CA TYR A 115 -0.29 -18.19 -15.40
C TYR A 115 -0.57 -18.90 -14.07
N ILE A 116 0.11 -20.02 -13.81
CA ILE A 116 0.03 -20.73 -12.52
C ILE A 116 0.50 -19.81 -11.39
N GLY A 117 1.60 -19.08 -11.60
CA GLY A 117 2.13 -18.12 -10.63
C GLY A 117 1.12 -17.02 -10.26
N ILE A 118 0.44 -16.44 -11.26
CA ILE A 118 -0.63 -15.46 -11.04
C ILE A 118 -1.78 -16.10 -10.26
N ALA A 119 -2.27 -17.27 -10.70
CA ALA A 119 -3.40 -17.95 -10.06
C ALA A 119 -3.12 -18.22 -8.57
N ILE A 120 -1.95 -18.78 -8.23
CA ILE A 120 -1.57 -19.04 -6.84
C ILE A 120 -1.38 -17.73 -6.07
N THR A 121 -0.80 -16.69 -6.68
CA THR A 121 -0.66 -15.38 -6.02
C THR A 121 -2.02 -14.74 -5.71
N LEU A 122 -3.01 -14.89 -6.60
CA LEU A 122 -4.37 -14.43 -6.34
C LEU A 122 -5.06 -15.24 -5.23
N MET A 123 -4.82 -16.55 -5.16
CA MET A 123 -5.28 -17.36 -4.02
C MET A 123 -4.62 -16.94 -2.70
N LEU A 124 -3.32 -16.62 -2.72
CA LEU A 124 -2.63 -16.04 -1.56
C LEU A 124 -3.24 -14.68 -1.16
N ILE A 125 -3.56 -13.80 -2.10
CA ILE A 125 -4.26 -12.54 -1.80
C ILE A 125 -5.63 -12.81 -1.17
N LEU A 126 -6.37 -13.80 -1.67
CA LEU A 126 -7.66 -14.21 -1.10
C LEU A 126 -7.52 -14.70 0.35
N THR A 127 -6.46 -15.45 0.69
CA THR A 127 -6.22 -15.86 2.09
C THR A 127 -6.04 -14.66 3.03
N ILE A 128 -5.29 -13.65 2.60
CA ILE A 128 -5.13 -12.40 3.37
C ILE A 128 -6.47 -11.67 3.51
N GLY A 129 -7.24 -11.62 2.42
CA GLY A 129 -8.61 -11.07 2.40
C GLY A 129 -9.53 -11.76 3.40
N TRP A 130 -9.44 -13.09 3.50
CA TRP A 130 -10.23 -13.92 4.40
C TRP A 130 -9.94 -13.64 5.88
N SER A 131 -8.67 -13.47 6.25
CA SER A 131 -8.27 -13.19 7.64
C SER A 131 -8.34 -11.72 8.06
N GLY A 132 -8.75 -10.80 7.18
CA GLY A 132 -8.73 -9.36 7.46
C GLY A 132 -9.95 -8.89 8.29
N HIS A 133 -9.81 -7.85 9.10
CA HIS A 133 -10.90 -7.32 9.95
C HIS A 133 -12.23 -7.04 9.23
N ALA A 134 -12.20 -6.71 7.94
CA ALA A 134 -13.43 -6.53 7.18
C ALA A 134 -14.29 -7.81 7.09
N SER A 135 -13.66 -9.00 7.08
CA SER A 135 -14.38 -10.29 7.02
C SER A 135 -15.09 -10.60 8.33
N THR A 136 -14.54 -10.18 9.47
CA THR A 136 -15.18 -10.39 10.78
C THR A 136 -16.40 -9.49 10.97
N ILE A 137 -16.41 -8.30 10.34
CA ILE A 137 -17.54 -7.37 10.37
C ILE A 137 -18.62 -7.79 9.35
N HIS A 138 -18.20 -7.98 8.10
CA HIS A 138 -19.07 -8.42 7.00
C HIS A 138 -18.41 -9.55 6.22
N HIS A 139 -18.76 -10.80 6.51
CA HIS A 139 -18.07 -11.98 5.98
C HIS A 139 -17.87 -11.96 4.45
N PHE A 140 -18.92 -12.06 3.64
CA PHE A 140 -18.75 -12.12 2.20
C PHE A 140 -18.21 -10.81 1.59
N TRP A 141 -18.85 -9.68 1.91
CA TRP A 141 -18.51 -8.38 1.31
C TRP A 141 -17.17 -7.81 1.78
N GLY A 142 -16.75 -8.12 3.01
CA GLY A 142 -15.45 -7.79 3.55
C GLY A 142 -14.34 -8.55 2.85
N VAL A 143 -14.49 -9.88 2.71
CA VAL A 143 -13.52 -10.71 1.97
C VAL A 143 -13.41 -10.26 0.51
N LEU A 144 -14.54 -10.07 -0.17
CA LEU A 144 -14.55 -9.65 -1.56
C LEU A 144 -13.91 -8.27 -1.74
N SER A 145 -14.31 -7.27 -0.95
CA SER A 145 -13.79 -5.90 -1.07
C SER A 145 -12.29 -5.86 -0.76
N HIS A 146 -11.83 -6.56 0.28
CA HIS A 146 -10.41 -6.60 0.63
C HIS A 146 -9.59 -7.31 -0.45
N THR A 147 -10.06 -8.45 -0.96
CA THR A 147 -9.40 -9.20 -2.03
C THR A 147 -9.30 -8.37 -3.30
N LEU A 148 -10.38 -7.71 -3.72
CA LEU A 148 -10.40 -6.83 -4.89
C LEU A 148 -9.48 -5.62 -4.71
N HIS A 149 -9.53 -4.97 -3.54
CA HIS A 149 -8.64 -3.86 -3.20
C HIS A 149 -7.18 -4.28 -3.32
N PHE A 150 -6.80 -5.37 -2.65
CA PHE A 150 -5.42 -5.80 -2.60
C PHE A 150 -4.92 -6.37 -3.94
N THR A 151 -5.81 -7.00 -4.71
CA THR A 151 -5.51 -7.41 -6.09
C THR A 151 -5.24 -6.21 -6.99
N ALA A 152 -6.13 -5.21 -6.97
CA ALA A 152 -5.97 -4.00 -7.80
C ALA A 152 -4.67 -3.27 -7.49
N VAL A 153 -4.36 -3.09 -6.20
CA VAL A 153 -3.08 -2.52 -5.74
C VAL A 153 -1.91 -3.39 -6.19
N SER A 154 -1.95 -4.70 -5.98
CA SER A 154 -0.84 -5.61 -6.33
C SER A 154 -0.56 -5.68 -7.82
N VAL A 155 -1.59 -5.57 -8.67
CA VAL A 155 -1.43 -5.51 -10.13
C VAL A 155 -0.80 -4.18 -10.54
N TRP A 156 -1.39 -3.06 -10.15
CA TRP A 156 -0.93 -1.73 -10.56
C TRP A 156 0.46 -1.42 -10.01
N VAL A 157 0.61 -1.48 -8.69
CA VAL A 157 1.87 -1.19 -8.00
C VAL A 157 2.91 -2.24 -8.33
N GLY A 158 2.53 -3.51 -8.46
CA GLY A 158 3.46 -4.58 -8.79
C GLY A 158 4.13 -4.38 -10.14
N ILE A 159 3.35 -4.09 -11.18
CA ILE A 159 3.91 -3.79 -12.50
C ILE A 159 4.83 -2.56 -12.41
N LEU A 160 4.38 -1.48 -11.75
CA LEU A 160 5.16 -0.25 -11.59
C LEU A 160 6.49 -0.50 -10.87
N ILE A 161 6.50 -1.19 -9.72
CA ILE A 161 7.73 -1.50 -8.98
C ILE A 161 8.67 -2.35 -9.84
N VAL A 162 8.14 -3.35 -10.56
CA VAL A 162 8.98 -4.23 -11.37
C VAL A 162 9.64 -3.44 -12.52
N ILE A 163 8.89 -2.59 -13.24
CA ILE A 163 9.48 -1.77 -14.30
C ILE A 163 10.43 -0.70 -13.76
N SER A 164 10.21 -0.16 -12.56
CA SER A 164 11.06 0.88 -11.98
C SER A 164 12.42 0.35 -11.52
N TRP A 165 12.45 -0.84 -10.93
CA TRP A 165 13.64 -1.37 -10.26
C TRP A 165 14.32 -2.51 -10.99
N PHE A 166 13.62 -3.21 -11.90
CA PHE A 166 14.16 -4.38 -12.59
C PHE A 166 14.27 -4.22 -14.12
N SER A 167 13.92 -3.06 -14.68
CA SER A 167 14.22 -2.74 -16.08
C SER A 167 15.71 -2.46 -16.27
N LYS A 168 16.29 -3.00 -17.33
CA LYS A 168 17.69 -2.76 -17.73
C LYS A 168 17.83 -1.60 -18.71
N ASP A 169 16.76 -1.28 -19.42
CA ASP A 169 16.67 -0.19 -20.38
C ASP A 169 15.27 0.44 -20.33
N ASP A 170 15.08 1.51 -21.10
CA ASP A 170 13.84 2.22 -21.33
C ASP A 170 13.25 1.92 -22.73
N SER A 171 13.66 0.80 -23.34
CA SER A 171 13.11 0.37 -24.63
C SER A 171 11.62 0.08 -24.52
N ASN A 172 10.87 0.29 -25.62
CA ASN A 172 9.42 0.02 -25.69
C ASN A 172 8.57 0.72 -24.62
N TRP A 173 9.09 1.75 -23.92
CA TRP A 173 8.36 2.41 -22.84
C TRP A 173 7.05 3.06 -23.29
N SER A 174 7.03 3.62 -24.50
CA SER A 174 5.78 4.15 -25.10
C SER A 174 4.74 3.04 -25.31
N ASN A 175 5.15 1.84 -25.73
CA ASN A 175 4.24 0.70 -25.87
C ASN A 175 3.77 0.16 -24.52
N LEU A 176 4.64 0.16 -23.50
CA LEU A 176 4.26 -0.13 -22.12
C LEU A 176 3.15 0.79 -21.65
N LEU A 177 3.33 2.11 -21.81
CA LEU A 177 2.35 3.10 -21.37
C LEU A 177 0.99 2.95 -22.09
N LYS A 178 0.95 2.51 -23.35
CA LYS A 178 -0.32 2.33 -24.09
C LYS A 178 -1.26 1.33 -23.43
N TRP A 179 -0.75 0.21 -22.90
CA TRP A 179 -1.58 -0.81 -22.25
C TRP A 179 -1.57 -0.68 -20.73
N PHE A 180 -0.46 -0.25 -20.12
CA PHE A 180 -0.37 -0.15 -18.67
C PHE A 180 -1.16 1.03 -18.11
N THR A 181 -1.22 2.17 -18.81
CA THR A 181 -2.00 3.34 -18.35
C THR A 181 -3.48 3.02 -18.12
N PRO A 182 -4.23 2.40 -19.08
CA PRO A 182 -5.62 2.04 -18.82
C PRO A 182 -5.77 0.98 -17.71
N VAL A 183 -4.84 0.02 -17.60
CA VAL A 183 -4.84 -0.95 -16.49
C VAL A 183 -4.64 -0.27 -15.14
N ALA A 184 -3.69 0.67 -15.05
CA ALA A 184 -3.42 1.45 -13.85
C ALA A 184 -4.62 2.30 -13.45
N ILE A 185 -5.29 2.97 -14.39
CA ILE A 185 -6.52 3.73 -14.14
C ILE A 185 -7.64 2.81 -13.62
N ALA A 186 -7.87 1.66 -14.25
CA ALA A 186 -8.88 0.71 -13.81
C ALA A 186 -8.59 0.18 -12.39
N CYS A 187 -7.34 -0.16 -12.10
CA CYS A 187 -6.91 -0.59 -10.77
C CYS A 187 -7.04 0.54 -9.74
N PHE A 188 -6.70 1.77 -10.10
CA PHE A 188 -6.83 2.92 -9.22
C PHE A 188 -8.30 3.20 -8.86
N ILE A 189 -9.20 3.19 -9.86
CA ILE A 189 -10.64 3.33 -9.63
C ILE A 189 -11.15 2.19 -8.73
N ALA A 190 -10.79 0.94 -9.03
CA ALA A 190 -11.17 -0.21 -8.20
C ALA A 190 -10.65 -0.06 -6.75
N THR A 191 -9.43 0.44 -6.58
CA THR A 191 -8.81 0.69 -5.26
C THR A 191 -9.56 1.77 -4.49
N ILE A 192 -9.99 2.86 -5.13
CA ILE A 192 -10.81 3.90 -4.51
C ILE A 192 -12.16 3.33 -4.07
N LEU A 193 -12.89 2.68 -4.98
CA LEU A 193 -14.22 2.16 -4.71
C LEU A 193 -14.20 1.13 -3.56
N THR A 194 -13.33 0.14 -3.66
CA THR A 194 -13.18 -0.88 -2.61
C THR A 194 -12.62 -0.29 -1.32
N GLY A 195 -11.75 0.71 -1.40
CA GLY A 195 -11.20 1.40 -0.24
C GLY A 195 -12.26 2.17 0.55
N LEU A 196 -13.16 2.88 -0.14
CA LEU A 196 -14.31 3.56 0.47
C LEU A 196 -15.30 2.57 1.09
N ILE A 197 -15.54 1.43 0.43
CA ILE A 197 -16.38 0.35 0.98
C ILE A 197 -15.76 -0.20 2.28
N LEU A 198 -14.46 -0.51 2.28
CA LEU A 198 -13.74 -0.99 3.46
C LEU A 198 -13.73 0.05 4.59
N MET A 199 -13.57 1.33 4.24
CA MET A 199 -13.66 2.43 5.20
C MET A 199 -15.06 2.49 5.83
N ASN A 200 -16.11 2.30 5.02
CA ASN A 200 -17.49 2.27 5.49
C ASN A 200 -17.81 1.06 6.39
N PHE A 201 -17.08 -0.05 6.24
CA PHE A 201 -17.17 -1.17 7.19
C PHE A 201 -16.52 -0.85 8.53
N ALA A 202 -15.54 0.07 8.57
CA ALA A 202 -14.80 0.41 9.79
C ALA A 202 -15.38 1.62 10.54
N MET A 203 -16.02 2.56 9.83
CA MET A 203 -16.66 3.77 10.37
C MET A 203 -17.65 4.36 9.36
N GLU A 204 -18.62 5.14 9.83
CA GLU A 204 -19.43 5.93 8.91
C GLU A 204 -18.58 7.04 8.28
N LEU A 205 -18.75 7.28 6.97
CA LEU A 205 -17.92 8.25 6.24
C LEU A 205 -18.04 9.68 6.79
N ARG A 206 -19.19 10.04 7.36
CA ARG A 206 -19.42 11.37 7.97
C ARG A 206 -18.58 11.59 9.24
N ASP A 207 -18.25 10.51 9.95
CA ASP A 207 -17.50 10.56 11.22
C ASP A 207 -15.99 10.55 10.98
N TYR A 208 -15.54 10.49 9.72
CA TYR A 208 -14.13 10.41 9.38
C TYR A 208 -13.26 11.49 10.05
N PRO A 209 -13.65 12.80 10.07
CA PRO A 209 -12.88 13.81 10.77
C PRO A 209 -12.70 13.51 12.26
N ASP A 210 -13.76 13.03 12.93
CA ASP A 210 -13.74 12.70 14.36
C ASP A 210 -12.77 11.57 14.67
N THR A 211 -12.53 10.67 13.70
CA THR A 211 -11.57 9.57 13.89
C THR A 211 -10.12 10.04 13.91
N TRP A 212 -9.82 11.28 13.49
CA TRP A 212 -8.45 11.82 13.58
C TRP A 212 -7.99 11.97 15.04
N LEU A 213 -8.88 11.88 16.02
CA LEU A 213 -8.51 11.85 17.43
C LEU A 213 -7.77 10.55 17.83
N VAL A 214 -8.03 9.44 17.12
CA VAL A 214 -7.50 8.11 17.44
C VAL A 214 -6.42 7.65 16.45
N PRO A 215 -5.54 6.69 16.83
CA PRO A 215 -4.47 6.22 15.96
C PRO A 215 -4.95 5.73 14.58
N TYR A 216 -6.11 5.06 14.53
CA TYR A 216 -6.71 4.57 13.29
C TYR A 216 -6.95 5.69 12.27
N GLY A 217 -7.67 6.74 12.66
CA GLY A 217 -7.97 7.85 11.77
C GLY A 217 -6.72 8.66 11.41
N GLN A 218 -5.72 8.72 12.30
CA GLN A 218 -4.41 9.31 11.99
C GLN A 218 -3.67 8.57 10.87
N SER A 219 -3.55 7.24 10.96
CA SER A 219 -2.93 6.43 9.90
C SER A 219 -3.70 6.54 8.58
N LEU A 220 -5.04 6.59 8.66
CA LEU A 220 -5.89 6.76 7.48
C LEU A 220 -5.74 8.15 6.86
N LEU A 221 -5.64 9.21 7.66
CA LEU A 221 -5.39 10.57 7.18
C LEU A 221 -4.04 10.68 6.49
N ILE A 222 -2.98 10.14 7.10
CA ILE A 222 -1.65 10.09 6.49
C ILE A 222 -1.69 9.35 5.15
N LYS A 223 -2.42 8.22 5.08
CA LYS A 223 -2.61 7.48 3.81
C LYS A 223 -3.29 8.36 2.75
N HIS A 224 -4.39 9.04 3.06
CA HIS A 224 -5.08 9.92 2.12
C HIS A 224 -4.22 11.10 1.66
N VAL A 225 -3.47 11.72 2.58
CA VAL A 225 -2.57 12.82 2.25
C VAL A 225 -1.42 12.36 1.35
N LEU A 226 -0.87 11.16 1.55
CA LEU A 226 0.16 10.57 0.68
C LEU A 226 -0.36 10.16 -0.70
N ILE A 227 -1.67 9.90 -0.85
CA ILE A 227 -2.28 9.64 -2.17
C ILE A 227 -2.19 10.89 -3.07
N ILE A 228 -2.20 12.10 -2.52
CA ILE A 228 -2.12 13.34 -3.29
C ILE A 228 -0.82 13.41 -4.12
N PRO A 229 0.40 13.32 -3.53
CA PRO A 229 1.63 13.28 -4.33
C PRO A 229 1.68 12.07 -5.27
N LEU A 230 1.15 10.91 -4.88
CA LEU A 230 1.06 9.76 -5.77
C LEU A 230 0.23 10.06 -7.03
N MET A 231 -0.91 10.73 -6.90
CA MET A 231 -1.72 11.13 -8.05
C MET A 231 -0.96 12.09 -8.97
N ILE A 232 -0.16 13.00 -8.40
CA ILE A 232 0.71 13.89 -9.20
C ILE A 232 1.72 13.05 -9.99
N TYR A 233 2.43 12.12 -9.33
CA TYR A 233 3.35 11.21 -10.00
C TYR A 233 2.66 10.42 -11.13
N ALA A 234 1.48 9.86 -10.87
CA ALA A 234 0.72 9.07 -11.84
C ALA A 234 0.33 9.91 -13.07
N VAL A 235 -0.15 11.14 -12.87
CA VAL A 235 -0.47 12.07 -13.97
C VAL A 235 0.78 12.46 -14.76
N VAL A 236 1.87 12.79 -14.05
CA VAL A 236 3.12 13.19 -14.68
C VAL A 236 3.73 12.03 -15.48
N ASN A 237 3.82 10.85 -14.89
CA ASN A 237 4.40 9.66 -15.52
C ASN A 237 3.52 9.13 -16.65
N GLY A 238 2.19 9.17 -16.49
CA GLY A 238 1.23 8.67 -17.48
C GLY A 238 1.00 9.61 -18.67
N LEU A 239 1.00 10.93 -18.46
CA LEU A 239 0.66 11.92 -19.50
C LEU A 239 1.87 12.75 -19.94
N ILE A 240 2.56 13.40 -19.00
CA ILE A 240 3.62 14.37 -19.31
C ILE A 240 4.86 13.66 -19.85
N ILE A 241 5.32 12.61 -19.15
CA ILE A 241 6.47 11.81 -19.58
C ILE A 241 6.16 11.08 -20.89
N ARG A 242 4.94 10.56 -21.05
CA ARG A 242 4.49 9.97 -22.33
C ARG A 242 4.64 10.95 -23.49
N ASN A 243 4.21 12.19 -23.31
CA ASN A 243 4.33 13.23 -24.33
C ASN A 243 5.79 13.63 -24.59
N LYS A 244 6.65 13.62 -23.56
CA LYS A 244 8.09 13.88 -23.70
C LYS A 244 8.80 12.77 -24.48
N LEU A 245 8.52 11.50 -24.18
CA LEU A 245 9.11 10.35 -24.89
C LEU A 245 8.78 10.35 -26.38
N ASN A 246 7.61 10.86 -26.77
CA ASN A 246 7.24 11.00 -28.18
C ASN A 246 8.03 12.11 -28.91
N LYS A 247 8.63 13.06 -28.17
CA LYS A 247 9.40 14.20 -28.71
C LYS A 247 10.91 14.03 -28.57
N ASP A 248 11.34 13.34 -27.53
CA ASP A 248 12.74 13.15 -27.14
C ASP A 248 12.92 11.71 -26.68
N SER A 249 13.43 10.86 -27.57
CA SER A 249 13.68 9.43 -27.30
C SER A 249 14.86 9.19 -26.36
N SER A 250 15.63 10.22 -25.99
CA SER A 250 16.75 10.13 -25.04
C SER A 250 16.34 10.31 -23.58
N PHE A 251 15.07 10.67 -23.33
CA PHE A 251 14.57 10.88 -21.98
C PHE A 251 14.37 9.56 -21.23
N ASN A 252 15.07 9.38 -20.11
CA ASN A 252 14.93 8.19 -19.27
C ASN A 252 13.75 8.33 -18.26
N PRO A 253 12.68 7.52 -18.38
CA PRO A 253 11.51 7.57 -17.50
C PRO A 253 11.67 6.77 -16.20
N ILE A 254 12.67 5.88 -16.12
CA ILE A 254 12.84 4.94 -15.01
C ILE A 254 13.05 5.68 -13.68
N ALA A 255 13.88 6.72 -13.69
CA ALA A 255 14.20 7.48 -12.48
C ALA A 255 12.96 8.11 -11.83
N TRP A 256 11.96 8.51 -12.61
CA TRP A 256 10.72 9.12 -12.12
C TRP A 256 9.73 8.10 -11.58
N THR A 257 9.60 6.94 -12.24
CA THR A 257 8.79 5.84 -11.72
C THR A 257 9.38 5.24 -10.43
N ARG A 258 10.71 5.27 -10.25
CA ARG A 258 11.33 4.93 -8.95
C ARG A 258 10.86 5.86 -7.84
N MET A 259 10.80 7.17 -8.08
CA MET A 259 10.31 8.12 -7.07
C MET A 259 8.83 7.88 -6.74
N GLU A 260 7.99 7.64 -7.76
CA GLU A 260 6.59 7.23 -7.57
C GLU A 260 6.48 5.97 -6.70
N SER A 261 7.29 4.95 -6.99
CA SER A 261 7.29 3.71 -6.20
C SER A 261 7.70 3.91 -4.74
N ILE A 262 8.60 4.86 -4.44
CA ILE A 262 8.98 5.18 -3.06
C ILE A 262 7.80 5.82 -2.31
N VAL A 263 7.04 6.71 -2.95
CA VAL A 263 5.80 7.26 -2.36
C VAL A 263 4.79 6.15 -2.07
N ILE A 264 4.68 5.15 -2.96
CA ILE A 264 3.82 3.98 -2.72
C ILE A 264 4.30 3.16 -1.52
N LEU A 265 5.61 3.01 -1.30
CA LEU A 265 6.13 2.34 -0.10
C LEU A 265 5.77 3.08 1.19
N LEU A 266 5.70 4.42 1.17
CA LEU A 266 5.18 5.20 2.29
C LEU A 266 3.70 4.92 2.52
N ILE A 267 2.91 4.80 1.45
CA ILE A 267 1.47 4.44 1.52
C ILE A 267 1.28 3.02 2.06
N PHE A 268 2.13 2.07 1.66
CA PHE A 268 2.13 0.70 2.22
C PHE A 268 2.44 0.72 3.71
N SER A 269 3.39 1.56 4.14
CA SER A 269 3.73 1.72 5.56
C SER A 269 2.56 2.30 6.36
N ALA A 270 1.89 3.35 5.84
CA ALA A 270 0.69 3.91 6.47
C ALA A 270 -0.47 2.90 6.49
N THR A 271 -0.64 2.12 5.42
CA THR A 271 -1.67 1.06 5.35
C THR A 271 -1.38 -0.09 6.31
N ALA A 272 -0.11 -0.46 6.47
CA ALA A 272 0.31 -1.46 7.44
C ALA A 272 0.07 -0.98 8.88
N ALA A 273 0.37 0.28 9.18
CA ALA A 273 0.06 0.88 10.49
C ALA A 273 -1.45 0.90 10.76
N LEU A 274 -2.24 1.31 9.77
CA LEU A 274 -3.70 1.30 9.82
C LEU A 274 -4.26 -0.11 10.11
N GLY A 275 -3.74 -1.12 9.41
CA GLY A 275 -4.20 -2.51 9.56
C GLY A 275 -3.85 -3.16 10.91
N GLN A 276 -3.03 -2.51 11.74
CA GLN A 276 -2.71 -2.96 13.11
C GLN A 276 -3.49 -2.18 14.19
N GLN A 277 -4.37 -1.28 13.80
CA GLN A 277 -5.16 -0.45 14.70
C GLN A 277 -6.62 -0.91 14.68
N SER A 278 -7.28 -0.86 15.85
CA SER A 278 -8.69 -1.21 15.96
C SER A 278 -9.57 -0.18 15.23
N PRO A 279 -10.61 -0.61 14.50
CA PRO A 279 -11.57 0.28 13.86
C PRO A 279 -12.32 1.18 14.87
N PRO A 280 -12.72 2.41 14.49
CA PRO A 280 -13.37 3.37 15.38
C PRO A 280 -14.80 3.02 15.80
N GLN A 281 -15.52 2.15 15.07
CA GLN A 281 -16.91 1.77 15.38
C GLN A 281 -17.14 1.22 16.80
N GLU A 282 -16.09 0.71 17.44
CA GLU A 282 -16.17 0.08 18.76
C GLU A 282 -15.86 1.03 19.93
N ILE A 283 -15.47 2.29 19.66
CA ILE A 283 -14.72 3.09 20.64
C ILE A 283 -15.42 4.42 20.94
N LYS A 284 -16.03 4.52 22.13
CA LYS A 284 -16.22 5.82 22.79
C LYS A 284 -14.84 6.34 23.14
N VAL A 285 -14.32 7.33 22.41
CA VAL A 285 -12.93 7.80 22.56
C VAL A 285 -12.66 8.23 24.00
N THR A 286 -11.93 7.38 24.73
CA THR A 286 -11.44 7.67 26.08
C THR A 286 -10.06 8.34 26.02
N ASN A 287 -9.63 9.00 27.11
CA ASN A 287 -8.33 9.69 27.18
C ASN A 287 -7.11 8.78 26.86
N GLU A 288 -7.24 7.48 27.10
CA GLU A 288 -6.20 6.47 26.88
C GLU A 288 -6.05 6.09 25.41
N GLU A 289 -7.07 6.34 24.58
CA GLU A 289 -7.12 5.94 23.17
C GLU A 289 -6.75 7.07 22.21
N VAL A 290 -6.55 8.28 22.73
CA VAL A 290 -6.16 9.45 21.94
C VAL A 290 -4.76 9.25 21.37
N SER A 291 -4.63 9.49 20.07
CA SER A 291 -3.39 9.28 19.33
C SER A 291 -2.24 10.14 19.89
N PRO A 292 -1.04 9.56 20.09
CA PRO A 292 0.15 10.35 20.41
C PRO A 292 0.46 11.43 19.37
N LEU A 293 0.21 11.15 18.08
CA LEU A 293 0.37 12.14 17.01
C LEU A 293 -0.64 13.28 17.15
N PHE A 294 -1.89 12.96 17.50
CA PHE A 294 -2.89 13.99 17.75
C PHE A 294 -2.49 14.88 18.93
N LYS A 295 -2.09 14.29 20.08
CA LYS A 295 -1.61 15.02 21.26
C LYS A 295 -0.40 15.91 20.99
N LEU A 296 0.46 15.54 20.03
CA LEU A 296 1.65 16.31 19.67
C LEU A 296 1.32 17.62 18.94
N PHE A 297 0.27 17.63 18.11
CA PHE A 297 -0.05 18.77 17.25
C PHE A 297 -1.30 19.55 17.70
N TYR A 298 -2.26 18.89 18.34
CA TYR A 298 -3.45 19.56 18.84
C TYR A 298 -3.12 20.42 20.07
N GLN A 299 -3.50 21.70 20.02
CA GLN A 299 -3.15 22.69 21.04
C GLN A 299 -4.27 22.90 22.08
N GLY A 300 -5.44 22.29 21.90
CA GLY A 300 -6.57 22.39 22.82
C GLY A 300 -6.57 21.35 23.94
N GLN A 301 -7.53 21.44 24.84
CA GLN A 301 -7.79 20.38 25.83
C GLN A 301 -8.70 19.33 25.21
N PHE A 302 -8.24 18.08 25.19
CA PHE A 302 -9.08 16.97 24.75
C PHE A 302 -10.27 16.79 25.70
N GLN A 303 -11.47 16.72 25.12
CA GLN A 303 -12.69 16.37 25.82
C GLN A 303 -13.27 15.07 25.23
N PRO A 304 -13.72 14.11 26.06
CA PRO A 304 -14.43 12.93 25.57
C PRO A 304 -15.65 13.35 24.73
N ASN A 305 -15.83 12.74 23.56
CA ASN A 305 -16.88 13.07 22.58
C ASN A 305 -16.76 14.45 21.91
N MET A 306 -15.57 15.05 21.89
CA MET A 306 -15.31 16.20 21.02
C MET A 306 -15.54 15.81 19.55
N THR A 307 -16.24 16.67 18.82
CA THR A 307 -16.33 16.59 17.35
C THR A 307 -15.25 17.45 16.73
N VAL A 308 -14.63 16.94 15.67
CA VAL A 308 -13.55 17.62 14.95
C VAL A 308 -14.17 18.64 14.02
N GLN A 309 -13.95 19.92 14.33
CA GLN A 309 -14.29 21.03 13.44
C GLN A 309 -13.02 21.67 12.91
N LEU A 310 -13.06 22.08 11.64
CA LEU A 310 -11.92 22.72 10.99
C LEU A 310 -12.11 24.24 11.00
N PHE A 311 -11.26 24.93 11.77
CA PHE A 311 -11.14 26.37 11.82
C PHE A 311 -9.82 26.81 11.17
N PRO A 312 -9.87 27.46 10.00
CA PRO A 312 -8.69 28.01 9.37
C PRO A 312 -8.07 29.08 10.29
N ASN A 313 -6.78 28.92 10.61
CA ASN A 313 -6.00 29.91 11.35
C ASN A 313 -4.76 30.29 10.53
N ALA A 314 -4.03 31.31 10.99
CA ALA A 314 -2.88 31.82 10.26
C ALA A 314 -1.82 30.73 9.97
N THR A 315 -1.58 29.83 10.93
CA THR A 315 -0.60 28.74 10.79
C THR A 315 -1.08 27.67 9.80
N SER A 316 -2.34 27.25 9.87
CA SER A 316 -2.89 26.26 8.93
C SER A 316 -2.95 26.79 7.50
N ILE A 317 -3.31 28.06 7.31
CA ILE A 317 -3.30 28.74 6.02
C ILE A 317 -1.87 28.86 5.48
N PHE A 318 -0.90 29.25 6.32
CA PHE A 318 0.50 29.32 5.91
C PHE A 318 1.04 27.96 5.43
N LEU A 319 0.73 26.88 6.16
CA LEU A 319 1.11 25.52 5.77
C LEU A 319 0.42 25.08 4.47
N LEU A 320 -0.82 25.50 4.22
CA LEU A 320 -1.51 25.25 2.96
C LEU A 320 -0.83 25.98 1.79
N VAL A 321 -0.40 27.23 1.98
CA VAL A 321 0.37 27.98 0.99
C VAL A 321 1.71 27.30 0.70
N LEU A 322 2.41 26.80 1.73
CA LEU A 322 3.63 26.00 1.55
C LEU A 322 3.36 24.70 0.79
N ALA A 323 2.26 24.01 1.07
CA ALA A 323 1.86 22.82 0.31
C ALA A 323 1.67 23.16 -1.18
N ILE A 324 0.98 24.25 -1.51
CA ILE A 324 0.82 24.71 -2.90
C ILE A 324 2.17 25.04 -3.54
N LEU A 325 3.10 25.66 -2.80
CA LEU A 325 4.45 25.93 -3.27
C LEU A 325 5.22 24.64 -3.57
N PHE A 326 5.18 23.64 -2.68
CA PHE A 326 5.83 22.34 -2.89
C PHE A 326 5.22 21.58 -4.07
N PHE A 327 3.90 21.66 -4.26
CA PHE A 327 3.23 21.17 -5.46
C PHE A 327 3.79 21.84 -6.73
N ALA A 328 3.90 23.17 -6.73
CA ALA A 328 4.43 23.91 -7.87
C ALA A 328 5.90 23.55 -8.15
N LEU A 329 6.74 23.46 -7.12
CA LEU A 329 8.15 23.05 -7.24
C LEU A 329 8.29 21.62 -7.74
N MET A 330 7.41 20.71 -7.30
CA MET A 330 7.32 19.35 -7.83
C MET A 330 7.03 19.39 -9.34
N MET A 331 6.02 20.15 -9.79
CA MET A 331 5.72 20.30 -11.23
C MET A 331 6.86 20.93 -12.03
N ILE A 332 7.48 21.99 -11.50
CA ILE A 332 8.63 22.66 -12.12
C ILE A 332 9.81 21.70 -12.26
N SER A 333 10.05 20.85 -11.26
CA SER A 333 11.09 19.82 -11.29
C SER A 333 10.97 18.93 -12.53
N TYR A 334 9.76 18.48 -12.85
CA TYR A 334 9.51 17.70 -14.06
C TYR A 334 9.68 18.50 -15.34
N MET A 335 9.17 19.73 -15.37
CA MET A 335 9.22 20.57 -16.57
C MET A 335 10.66 20.91 -16.94
N LYS A 336 11.46 21.33 -15.95
CA LYS A 336 12.84 21.79 -16.11
C LYS A 336 13.92 20.70 -16.02
N LYS A 337 13.53 19.42 -16.08
CA LYS A 337 14.45 18.26 -16.01
C LYS A 337 15.36 18.30 -14.75
N ALA A 338 14.84 18.76 -13.61
CA ALA A 338 15.58 18.75 -12.36
C ALA A 338 15.81 17.29 -11.87
N PRO A 339 16.77 17.05 -10.95
CA PRO A 339 17.04 15.71 -10.44
C PRO A 339 15.80 15.06 -9.83
N SER A 340 15.52 13.79 -10.17
CA SER A 340 14.34 13.10 -9.66
C SER A 340 14.22 13.03 -8.12
N PRO A 341 15.32 12.93 -7.32
CA PRO A 341 15.20 12.94 -5.86
C PRO A 341 14.68 14.27 -5.30
N PHE A 342 14.88 15.39 -6.01
CA PHE A 342 14.33 16.69 -5.60
C PHE A 342 12.80 16.66 -5.62
N SER A 343 12.20 16.04 -6.65
CA SER A 343 10.74 15.85 -6.69
C SER A 343 10.23 14.98 -5.55
N LEU A 344 10.99 13.95 -5.15
CA LEU A 344 10.61 13.10 -4.01
C LEU A 344 10.60 13.92 -2.72
N LEU A 345 11.63 14.73 -2.48
CA LEU A 345 11.67 15.62 -1.32
C LEU A 345 10.47 16.58 -1.30
N MET A 346 10.18 17.24 -2.44
CA MET A 346 9.01 18.12 -2.53
C MET A 346 7.69 17.38 -2.29
N SER A 347 7.57 16.13 -2.72
CA SER A 347 6.38 15.32 -2.50
C SER A 347 6.15 14.95 -1.03
N VAL A 348 7.24 14.68 -0.29
CA VAL A 348 7.18 14.40 1.15
C VAL A 348 6.85 15.68 1.93
N LEU A 349 7.47 16.80 1.57
CA LEU A 349 7.18 18.10 2.18
C LEU A 349 5.73 18.54 1.90
N LEU A 350 5.22 18.32 0.68
CA LEU A 350 3.82 18.53 0.32
C LEU A 350 2.89 17.75 1.25
N ALA A 351 3.10 16.44 1.39
CA ALA A 351 2.29 15.59 2.25
C ALA A 351 2.38 16.04 3.72
N PHE A 352 3.57 16.35 4.21
CA PHE A 352 3.78 16.81 5.58
C PHE A 352 3.08 18.14 5.87
N SER A 353 3.20 19.12 4.97
CA SER A 353 2.54 20.42 5.10
C SER A 353 1.01 20.30 5.06
N LEU A 354 0.45 19.45 4.19
CA LEU A 354 -0.99 19.20 4.14
C LEU A 354 -1.49 18.54 5.43
N TYR A 355 -0.79 17.52 5.92
CA TYR A 355 -1.14 16.85 7.17
C TYR A 355 -1.14 17.84 8.34
N LEU A 356 -0.07 18.63 8.51
CA LEU A 356 0.01 19.63 9.58
C LEU A 356 -1.03 20.75 9.44
N SER A 357 -1.32 21.18 8.21
CA SER A 357 -2.37 22.19 7.95
C SER A 357 -3.73 21.70 8.46
N VAL A 358 -4.09 20.44 8.19
CA VAL A 358 -5.31 19.81 8.72
C VAL A 358 -5.24 19.72 10.24
N MET A 359 -4.19 19.13 10.80
CA MET A 359 -4.10 18.90 12.25
C MET A 359 -4.14 20.19 13.07
N LEU A 360 -3.47 21.24 12.60
CA LEU A 360 -3.43 22.53 13.30
C LEU A 360 -4.66 23.40 13.04
N SER A 361 -5.57 22.99 12.15
CA SER A 361 -6.87 23.66 11.98
C SER A 361 -7.99 23.02 12.78
N ILE A 362 -7.73 21.93 13.50
CA ILE A 362 -8.73 21.32 14.39
C ILE A 362 -8.96 22.25 15.58
N GLY A 363 -10.22 22.61 15.83
CA GLY A 363 -10.64 23.46 16.96
C GLY A 363 -11.90 22.96 17.63
#